data_AF-A0A7J8U4C5-F1
#
_entry.id   AF-A0A7J8U4C5-F1
#
_cell.length_a   1.000
_cell.length_b   1.000
_cell.length_c   1.000
_cell.angle_alpha   90.00
_cell.angle_beta   90.00
_cell.angle_gamma   90.00
#
_symmetry.space_group_name_H-M   'P 1'
#
loop_
_entity.id
_entity.type
_entity.pdbx_description
1 polymer ?
#
loop_
_entity_poly.entity_id
_entity_poly.type
_entity_poly.pdbx_seq_one_letter_code
_entity_poly.pdbx_strand_id
1 'polypeptide(L)' 'MDEAFSFLQVGWLNAIREWQEEFVGNMSSREFVDTITRDLLCSRIFVFTPRGERGYCY' A
#
# COMPACT_ATOMS: atom_id res chain seq x y z
N MET A 1 -5.32 26.91 4.23
CA MET A 1 -5.87 26.08 3.14
C MET A 1 -5.18 24.73 3.29
N ASP A 2 -5.42 24.05 4.42
CA ASP A 2 -4.51 22.99 4.92
C ASP A 2 -5.27 21.86 5.63
N GLU A 3 -6.37 22.18 6.33
CA GLU A 3 -7.24 21.19 7.01
C GLU A 3 -7.90 20.18 6.05
N ALA A 4 -8.39 20.64 4.90
CA ALA A 4 -9.08 19.77 3.94
C ALA A 4 -8.12 18.76 3.28
N PHE A 5 -6.86 19.16 3.07
CA PHE A 5 -5.83 18.28 2.51
C PHE A 5 -5.39 17.23 3.54
N SER A 6 -5.29 17.61 4.81
CA SER A 6 -5.03 16.70 5.93
C SER A 6 -6.14 15.65 6.09
N PHE A 7 -7.42 16.05 6.04
CA PHE A 7 -8.54 15.11 6.14
C PHE A 7 -8.58 14.09 5.00
N LEU A 8 -8.30 14.52 3.77
CA LEU A 8 -8.21 13.64 2.60
C LEU A 8 -7.04 12.65 2.73
N GLN A 9 -5.89 13.11 3.21
CA GLN A 9 -4.72 12.24 3.45
C GLN A 9 -4.99 11.22 4.57
N VAL A 10 -5.59 11.65 5.68
CA VAL A 10 -5.93 10.76 6.80
C VAL A 10 -7.01 9.75 6.40
N GLY A 11 -8.03 10.19 5.64
CA GLY A 11 -9.06 9.31 5.10
C GLY A 11 -8.50 8.26 4.15
N TRP A 12 -7.59 8.65 3.26
CA TRP A 12 -6.89 7.73 2.36
C TRP A 12 -6.01 6.73 3.13
N LEU A 13 -5.28 7.18 4.16
CA LEU A 13 -4.46 6.30 5.00
C LEU A 13 -5.31 5.27 5.77
N ASN A 14 -6.47 5.67 6.29
CA ASN A 14 -7.39 4.74 6.94
C ASN A 14 -7.96 3.72 5.95
N ALA A 15 -8.35 4.16 4.75
CA ALA A 15 -8.87 3.25 3.71
C ALA A 15 -7.83 2.20 3.29
N ILE A 16 -6.55 2.59 3.16
CA ILE A 16 -5.47 1.64 2.87
C ILE A 16 -5.23 0.69 4.04
N ARG A 17 -5.32 1.17 5.30
CA ARG A 17 -5.16 0.32 6.48
C ARG A 17 -6.24 -0.76 6.54
N GLU A 18 -7.51 -0.37 6.38
CA GLU A 18 -8.65 -1.30 6.38
C GLU A 18 -8.52 -2.33 5.25
N TRP A 19 -8.17 -1.87 4.04
CA TRP A 19 -7.90 -2.75 2.91
C TRP A 19 -6.71 -3.69 3.18
N GLN A 20 -5.65 -3.23 3.86
CA GLN A 20 -4.51 -4.08 4.24
C GLN A 20 -4.93 -5.16 5.26
N GLU A 21 -5.78 -4.84 6.24
CA GLU A 21 -6.28 -5.81 7.22
C GLU A 21 -7.07 -6.95 6.55
N GLU A 22 -7.80 -6.68 5.47
CA GLU A 22 -8.48 -7.71 4.66
C GLU A 22 -7.51 -8.63 3.89
N PHE A 23 -6.30 -8.14 3.60
CA PHE A 23 -5.26 -8.90 2.89
C PHE A 23 -4.43 -9.80 3.82
N VAL A 24 -4.19 -9.38 5.07
CA VAL A 24 -3.38 -10.13 6.03
C VAL A 24 -4.07 -11.45 6.39
N GLY A 25 -3.64 -12.53 5.75
CA GLY A 25 -4.17 -13.89 5.96
C GLY A 25 -4.89 -14.49 4.76
N ASN A 26 -5.25 -13.68 3.76
CA ASN A 26 -5.99 -14.12 2.57
C ASN A 26 -5.14 -14.11 1.28
N MET A 27 -4.06 -13.32 1.23
CA MET A 27 -3.21 -13.18 0.06
C MET A 27 -1.73 -13.24 0.42
N SER A 28 -0.92 -13.80 -0.48
CA SER A 28 0.53 -13.81 -0.33
C SER A 28 1.10 -12.40 -0.51
N SER A 29 2.26 -12.11 0.08
CA SER A 29 2.94 -10.82 -0.09
C SER A 29 3.21 -10.46 -1.55
N ARG A 30 3.30 -11.44 -2.45
CA ARG A 30 3.48 -11.23 -3.88
C ARG A 30 2.20 -10.74 -4.55
N GLU A 31 1.06 -11.37 -4.24
CA GLU A 31 -0.25 -10.96 -4.76
C GLU A 31 -0.64 -9.57 -4.26
N PHE A 32 -0.35 -9.28 -2.99
CA PHE A 32 -0.53 -7.93 -2.44
C PHE A 32 0.20 -6.87 -3.24
N VAL A 33 1.49 -7.10 -3.53
CA VAL A 33 2.29 -6.13 -4.27
C VAL A 33 1.82 -6.02 -5.71
N ASP A 34 1.44 -7.11 -6.37
CA ASP A 34 0.90 -7.06 -7.73
C ASP A 34 -0.38 -6.21 -7.81
N THR A 35 -1.32 -6.39 -6.87
CA THR A 35 -2.56 -5.62 -6.82
C THR A 35 -2.32 -4.13 -6.55
N ILE A 36 -1.45 -3.75 -5.60
CA ILE A 36 -1.13 -2.33 -5.40
C ILE A 36 -0.46 -1.75 -6.65
N THR A 37 0.48 -2.48 -7.26
CA THR A 37 1.30 -1.97 -8.37
C THR A 37 0.51 -1.83 -9.66
N ARG A 38 -0.32 -2.82 -10.01
CA ARG A 38 -1.13 -2.83 -11.24
C ARG A 38 -2.43 -2.05 -11.08
N ASP A 39 -3.18 -2.31 -10.03
CA ASP A 39 -4.58 -1.89 -9.95
C ASP A 39 -4.78 -0.58 -9.19
N LEU A 40 -3.93 -0.30 -8.18
CA LEU A 40 -4.14 0.84 -7.28
C LEU A 40 -3.27 2.06 -7.61
N LEU A 41 -1.96 1.86 -7.74
CA LEU A 41 -0.99 2.96 -7.89
C LEU A 41 -0.51 3.14 -9.33
N CYS A 42 -0.67 2.12 -10.18
CA CYS A 42 -0.28 2.13 -11.59
C CYS A 42 1.15 2.69 -11.80
N SER A 43 2.05 2.46 -10.85
CA SER A 43 3.35 3.12 -10.73
C SER A 43 4.29 2.31 -9.83
N ARG A 44 5.59 2.63 -9.91
CA ARG A 44 6.68 1.83 -9.34
C ARG A 44 6.72 1.91 -7.81
N ILE A 45 6.69 0.77 -7.14
CA ILE A 45 6.64 0.68 -5.66
C ILE A 45 7.91 0.02 -5.14
N PHE A 46 8.43 0.53 -4.03
CA PHE A 46 9.55 -0.07 -3.30
C PHE A 46 9.03 -0.78 -2.05
N VAL A 47 9.29 -2.07 -1.94
CA VAL A 47 8.95 -2.86 -0.76
C VAL A 47 10.23 -3.16 0.00
N PHE A 48 10.20 -2.94 1.31
CA PHE A 48 11.32 -3.23 2.20
C PHE A 48 10.93 -4.39 3.11
N THR A 49 11.82 -5.38 3.23
CA THR A 49 11.65 -6.41 4.26
C THR A 49 11.85 -5.80 5.65
N PRO A 50 11.39 -6.45 6.73
CA PRO A 50 11.68 -6.01 8.11
C PRO A 50 13.18 -5.89 8.42
N ARG A 51 14.04 -6.54 7.62
CA ARG A 51 15.51 -6.44 7.70
C ARG A 51 16.09 -5.28 6.89
N GLY A 52 15.25 -4.48 6.23
CA GLY A 52 15.64 -3.35 5.41
C GLY A 52 16.12 -3.71 4.00
N GLU A 53 15.97 -4.96 3.57
CA GLU A 53 16.34 -5.36 2.21
C GLU A 53 15.28 -4.85 1.23
N ARG A 54 15.73 -4.13 0.18
CA ARG A 54 14.85 -3.70 -0.90
C ARG A 54 14.51 -4.89 -1.78
N GLY A 55 13.23 -5.25 -1.82
CA GLY A 55 12.67 -6.03 -2.92
C GLY A 55 12.25 -5.08 -4.04
N TYR A 56 12.79 -5.28 -5.25
CA TYR A 56 12.26 -4.61 -6.43
C TYR A 56 10.96 -5.30 -6.87
N CYS A 57 9.91 -4.52 -7.11
CA CYS A 57 8.79 -4.94 -7.96
C CYS A 57 8.77 -4.09 -9.22
N TYR A 58 8.36 -4.73 -10.32
CA TYR A 58 8.35 -4.19 -11.68
C TYR A 58 7.36 -3.03 -11.82
#